data_AF-A0A6A9T961-F1
#
_entry.id   AF-A0A6A9T961-F1
#
_cell.length_a   1.000
_cell.length_b   1.000
_cell.length_c   1.000
_cell.angle_alpha   90.00
_cell.angle_beta   90.00
_cell.angle_gamma   90.00
#
_symmetry.space_group_name_H-M   'P 1'
#
loop_
_entity.id
_entity.type
_entity.pdbx_description
1 polymer ?
#
loop_
_entity_poly.entity_id
_entity_poly.type
_entity_poly.pdbx_seq_one_letter_code
_entity_poly.pdbx_strand_id
1 'polypeptide(L)'
;MLRSLFERQPIEFVTATDEGDDRDDADASAAYDRVLLLRDGEVVARSPLDALERTILHVNSDLYITGAVGIEEIELPDVIGALTDTTFHVRGFPESNSEKLPLILISRYIERLSADHGGTHRASFQRLSRIRDERGTENVYRTLGTGAADVHVYGVPDWLPPRGSRLKIHAGYAVDHEHTWFVLHRSEARTAALVAIEVDPNEWLGAWTFDRERVTAIEAEIKEYL
;
A
#
# COMPACT_ATOMS: atom_id res chain seq x y z
N MET A 1 13.70 9.09 10.03
CA MET A 1 12.38 8.53 9.69
C MET A 1 12.52 7.36 8.71
N LEU A 2 13.22 7.53 7.59
CA LEU A 2 13.31 6.45 6.60
C LEU A 2 13.97 5.16 7.09
N ARG A 3 15.06 5.24 7.87
CA ARG A 3 15.68 4.05 8.47
C ARG A 3 14.67 3.26 9.32
N SER A 4 13.86 3.95 10.13
CA SER A 4 12.86 3.28 10.97
C SER A 4 11.69 2.67 10.20
N LEU A 5 11.49 2.99 8.91
CA LEU A 5 10.53 2.24 8.07
C LEU A 5 10.99 0.80 7.84
N PHE A 6 12.31 0.61 7.79
CA PHE A 6 12.89 -0.61 7.27
C PHE A 6 13.80 -1.35 8.25
N GLU A 7 13.94 -0.85 9.48
CA GLU A 7 14.78 -1.42 10.54
C GLU A 7 14.55 -2.92 10.80
N ARG A 8 13.36 -3.45 10.51
CA ARG A 8 12.97 -4.86 10.74
C ARG A 8 12.78 -5.67 9.46
N GLN A 9 13.13 -5.12 8.31
CA GLN A 9 12.92 -5.78 7.03
C GLN A 9 14.20 -6.49 6.59
N PRO A 10 14.13 -7.58 5.81
CA PRO A 10 15.28 -8.40 5.43
C PRO A 10 16.11 -7.75 4.29
N ILE A 11 16.35 -6.45 4.40
CA ILE A 11 16.85 -5.59 3.33
C ILE A 11 17.77 -4.52 3.92
N GLU A 12 18.92 -4.31 3.30
CA GLU A 12 19.89 -3.31 3.76
C GLU A 12 19.65 -1.97 3.05
N PHE A 13 19.56 -0.90 3.86
CA PHE A 13 19.36 0.47 3.39
C PHE A 13 20.66 1.25 3.46
N VAL A 14 21.18 1.61 2.29
CA VAL A 14 22.32 2.51 2.16
C VAL A 14 21.84 3.83 1.57
N THR A 15 22.13 4.92 2.29
CA THR A 15 22.09 6.27 1.74
C THR A 15 23.43 6.52 1.07
N ALA A 16 23.43 6.59 -0.25
CA ALA A 16 24.61 6.88 -1.04
C ALA A 16 24.48 8.27 -1.66
N THR A 17 25.59 9.01 -1.65
CA THR A 17 25.77 10.23 -2.43
C THR A 17 26.44 9.79 -3.72
N ASP A 18 25.70 9.82 -4.83
CA ASP A 18 26.23 9.48 -6.15
C ASP A 18 27.10 10.66 -6.61
N GLU A 19 28.43 10.53 -6.54
CA GLU A 19 29.32 11.38 -7.34
C GLU A 19 29.25 10.83 -8.76
N GLY A 20 28.57 11.54 -9.66
CA GLY A 20 28.22 11.05 -10.99
C GLY A 20 29.38 10.35 -11.71
N ASP A 21 29.13 9.14 -12.23
CA ASP A 21 30.04 8.45 -13.14
C ASP A 21 30.29 9.35 -14.35
N ASP A 22 31.56 9.75 -14.54
CA ASP A 22 32.09 10.63 -15.60
C ASP A 22 31.86 10.01 -17.00
N ARG A 23 30.60 9.99 -17.45
CA ARG A 23 30.22 9.58 -18.81
C ARG A 23 29.16 10.52 -19.37
N ASP A 24 29.63 11.65 -19.88
CA ASP A 24 29.06 12.38 -21.03
C ASP A 24 27.54 12.63 -21.05
N ASP A 25 26.93 12.96 -19.91
CA ASP A 25 25.62 13.62 -19.89
C ASP A 25 25.76 15.01 -19.26
N ALA A 26 25.43 16.04 -20.04
CA ALA A 26 25.55 17.46 -19.71
C ALA A 26 24.56 17.95 -18.63
N ASP A 27 24.10 17.05 -17.76
CA ASP A 27 23.23 17.32 -16.62
C ASP A 27 23.88 16.90 -15.27
N ALA A 28 25.20 16.70 -15.28
CA ALA A 28 25.99 16.44 -14.08
C ALA A 28 26.13 17.71 -13.20
N SER A 29 25.23 17.91 -12.24
CA SER A 29 25.53 18.55 -10.95
C SER A 29 24.32 18.60 -10.01
N ALA A 30 24.02 17.46 -9.38
CA ALA A 30 23.60 17.49 -7.97
C ALA A 30 23.82 16.11 -7.35
N ALA A 31 24.59 16.09 -6.27
CA ALA A 31 24.61 14.99 -5.33
C ALA A 31 23.20 14.82 -4.78
N TYR A 32 22.47 13.82 -5.26
CA TYR A 32 21.17 13.46 -4.71
C TYR A 32 21.34 12.25 -3.81
N ASP A 33 20.87 12.36 -2.57
CA ASP A 33 20.78 11.22 -1.68
C ASP A 33 19.86 10.17 -2.32
N ARG A 34 20.34 8.94 -2.43
CA ARG A 34 19.57 7.82 -2.96
C ARG A 34 19.36 6.76 -1.89
N VAL A 35 18.25 6.05 -2.02
CA VAL A 35 17.95 4.82 -1.29
C VAL A 35 18.22 3.64 -2.20
N LEU A 36 19.09 2.74 -1.75
CA LEU A 36 19.41 1.50 -2.44
C LEU A 36 18.77 0.33 -1.72
N LEU A 37 18.18 -0.58 -2.50
CA LEU A 37 17.73 -1.88 -2.01
C LEU A 37 18.76 -2.93 -2.41
N LEU A 38 19.36 -3.57 -1.42
CA LEU A 38 20.33 -4.64 -1.61
C LEU A 38 19.69 -6.02 -1.37
N ARG A 39 19.96 -6.96 -2.27
CA ARG A 39 19.65 -8.39 -2.10
C ARG A 39 20.91 -9.19 -2.41
N ASP A 40 21.37 -9.97 -1.43
CA ASP A 40 22.62 -10.74 -1.52
C ASP A 40 23.85 -9.90 -1.92
N GLY A 41 23.89 -8.64 -1.49
CA GLY A 41 24.97 -7.69 -1.79
C GLY A 41 24.84 -6.97 -3.15
N GLU A 42 23.81 -7.28 -3.95
CA GLU A 42 23.55 -6.64 -5.24
C GLU A 42 22.44 -5.59 -5.14
N VAL A 43 22.61 -4.46 -5.83
CA VAL A 43 21.58 -3.40 -5.90
C VAL A 43 20.47 -3.84 -6.85
N VAL A 44 19.30 -4.14 -6.30
CA VAL A 44 18.12 -4.55 -7.08
C VAL A 44 17.15 -3.41 -7.37
N ALA A 45 17.21 -2.31 -6.61
CA ALA A 45 16.44 -1.10 -6.89
C ALA A 45 17.09 0.16 -6.29
N ARG A 46 16.74 1.31 -6.86
CA ARG A 46 17.20 2.63 -6.43
C ARG A 46 16.04 3.62 -6.46
N SER A 47 15.94 4.51 -5.48
CA SER A 47 14.98 5.62 -5.51
C SER A 47 15.62 6.89 -4.94
N PRO A 48 15.27 8.09 -5.44
CA PRO A 48 15.69 9.33 -4.79
C PRO A 48 15.14 9.39 -3.36
N LEU A 49 15.99 9.74 -2.39
CA LEU A 49 15.64 9.77 -0.96
C LEU A 49 14.47 10.73 -0.71
N ASP A 50 14.60 11.94 -1.24
CA ASP A 50 13.61 13.00 -1.10
C ASP A 50 12.26 12.62 -1.72
N ALA A 51 12.28 12.00 -2.89
CA ALA A 51 11.08 11.50 -3.55
C ALA A 51 10.39 10.41 -2.71
N LEU A 52 11.16 9.47 -2.16
CA LEU A 52 10.63 8.41 -1.30
C LEU A 52 10.00 8.99 -0.02
N GLU A 53 10.70 9.90 0.68
CA GLU A 53 10.15 10.54 1.88
C GLU A 53 8.88 11.32 1.57
N ARG A 54 8.90 12.11 0.50
CA ARG A 54 7.74 12.91 0.06
C ARG A 54 6.56 12.03 -0.26
N THR A 55 6.73 10.94 -1.00
CA THR A 55 5.64 10.03 -1.36
C THR A 55 5.05 9.39 -0.10
N ILE A 56 5.90 8.91 0.80
CA ILE A 56 5.47 8.23 2.03
C ILE A 56 4.74 9.20 2.98
N LEU A 57 5.26 10.42 3.14
CA LEU A 57 4.64 11.46 3.97
C LEU A 57 3.34 12.00 3.35
N HIS A 58 3.34 12.34 2.06
CA HIS A 58 2.15 12.86 1.37
C HIS A 58 0.99 11.88 1.41
N VAL A 59 1.27 10.59 1.20
CA VAL A 59 0.21 9.59 1.28
C VAL A 59 -0.44 9.61 2.66
N ASN A 60 0.34 9.69 3.74
CA ASN A 60 -0.19 9.70 5.10
C ASN A 60 -0.93 11.00 5.45
N SER A 61 -0.42 12.17 5.09
CA SER A 61 -1.01 13.45 5.49
C SER A 61 -2.10 13.94 4.53
N ASP A 62 -1.78 14.06 3.24
CA ASP A 62 -2.63 14.76 2.29
C ASP A 62 -3.67 13.88 1.62
N LEU A 63 -3.35 12.61 1.43
CA LEU A 63 -4.40 11.68 1.05
C LEU A 63 -5.34 11.51 2.25
N TYR A 64 -4.90 10.91 3.37
CA TYR A 64 -5.82 10.53 4.45
C TYR A 64 -6.50 11.70 5.17
N ILE A 65 -5.77 12.75 5.55
CA ILE A 65 -6.35 13.79 6.43
C ILE A 65 -7.07 14.87 5.60
N THR A 66 -6.39 15.43 4.60
CA THR A 66 -6.92 16.59 3.86
C THR A 66 -7.72 16.18 2.62
N GLY A 67 -7.38 15.05 2.00
CA GLY A 67 -7.90 14.63 0.70
C GLY A 67 -7.43 15.53 -0.45
N ALA A 68 -6.31 16.24 -0.27
CA ALA A 68 -5.82 17.25 -1.21
C ALA A 68 -5.13 16.65 -2.44
N VAL A 69 -4.59 15.44 -2.31
CA VAL A 69 -3.95 14.68 -3.40
C VAL A 69 -4.92 13.63 -3.92
N GLY A 70 -5.02 13.48 -5.24
CA GLY A 70 -5.83 12.48 -5.90
C GLY A 70 -5.22 11.07 -5.82
N ILE A 71 -6.05 10.03 -5.96
CA ILE A 71 -5.56 8.64 -6.00
C ILE A 71 -4.71 8.36 -7.25
N GLU A 72 -4.98 9.09 -8.33
CA GLU A 72 -4.28 9.06 -9.61
C GLU A 72 -2.81 9.51 -9.49
N GLU A 73 -2.49 10.37 -8.51
CA GLU A 73 -1.15 10.92 -8.28
C GLU A 73 -0.23 9.96 -7.49
N ILE A 74 -0.74 8.81 -7.04
CA ILE A 74 0.03 7.86 -6.22
C ILE A 74 1.07 7.11 -7.05
N GLU A 75 2.32 7.52 -6.97
CA GLU A 75 3.43 6.77 -7.59
C GLU A 75 4.00 5.71 -6.65
N LEU A 76 4.35 4.55 -7.20
CA LEU A 76 5.05 3.49 -6.46
C LEU A 76 6.56 3.67 -6.65
N PRO A 77 7.32 4.02 -5.61
CA PRO A 77 8.77 4.11 -5.71
C PRO A 77 9.39 2.76 -6.05
N ASP A 78 10.41 2.73 -6.92
CA ASP A 78 11.07 1.50 -7.37
C ASP A 78 11.55 0.63 -6.21
N VAL A 79 12.09 1.24 -5.15
CA VAL A 79 12.51 0.48 -3.96
C VAL A 79 11.35 -0.21 -3.28
N ILE A 80 10.16 0.40 -3.20
CA ILE A 80 8.97 -0.27 -2.65
C ILE A 80 8.54 -1.37 -3.61
N GLY A 81 8.49 -1.09 -4.91
CA GLY A 81 8.16 -2.05 -5.96
C GLY A 81 9.01 -3.33 -5.90
N ALA A 82 10.32 -3.18 -5.68
CA ALA A 82 11.25 -4.29 -5.58
C ALA A 82 11.13 -5.12 -4.28
N LEU A 83 10.35 -4.65 -3.30
CA LEU A 83 9.98 -5.43 -2.10
C LEU A 83 8.80 -6.36 -2.30
N THR A 84 8.33 -6.52 -3.54
CA THR A 84 7.38 -7.58 -3.90
C THR A 84 7.90 -8.92 -3.38
N ASP A 85 6.99 -9.74 -2.85
CA ASP A 85 7.26 -11.06 -2.26
C ASP A 85 8.18 -11.06 -1.02
N THR A 86 8.50 -9.88 -0.48
CA THR A 86 9.19 -9.75 0.80
C THR A 86 8.17 -9.70 1.94
N THR A 87 8.42 -10.47 3.01
CA THR A 87 7.62 -10.37 4.23
C THR A 87 8.04 -9.15 5.02
N PHE A 88 7.07 -8.29 5.32
CA PHE A 88 7.20 -7.12 6.15
C PHE A 88 6.86 -7.44 7.60
N HIS A 89 7.68 -6.98 8.53
CA HIS A 89 7.34 -6.97 9.95
C HIS A 89 7.25 -5.53 10.45
N VAL A 90 6.05 -5.05 10.75
CA VAL A 90 5.81 -3.62 11.03
C VAL A 90 5.03 -3.40 12.31
N ARG A 91 5.40 -2.36 13.05
CA ARG A 91 4.70 -1.94 14.27
C ARG A 91 3.96 -0.62 14.07
N GLY A 92 2.85 -0.48 14.76
CA GLY A 92 2.06 0.75 14.86
C GLY A 92 2.40 1.54 16.11
N PHE A 93 1.64 2.61 16.36
CA PHE A 93 1.75 3.40 17.58
C PHE A 93 1.34 2.57 18.81
N PRO A 94 2.01 2.73 19.97
CA PRO A 94 3.07 3.69 20.27
C PRO A 94 4.48 3.29 19.84
N GLU A 95 4.72 2.05 19.44
CA GLU A 95 6.04 1.50 19.16
C GLU A 95 6.69 2.13 17.92
N SER A 96 5.88 2.46 16.90
CA SER A 96 6.33 3.17 15.70
C SER A 96 5.22 3.97 15.03
N ASN A 97 5.57 5.20 14.62
CA ASN A 97 4.69 6.05 13.79
C ASN A 97 4.96 5.87 12.29
N SER A 98 5.96 5.07 11.92
CA SER A 98 6.49 5.05 10.56
C SER A 98 6.46 3.67 9.92
N GLU A 99 6.69 2.58 10.67
CA GLU A 99 6.85 1.23 10.11
C GLU A 99 5.65 0.76 9.26
N LYS A 100 4.42 1.18 9.55
CA LYS A 100 3.23 0.84 8.75
C LYS A 100 3.10 1.61 7.42
N LEU A 101 3.84 2.71 7.25
CA LEU A 101 3.68 3.60 6.10
C LEU A 101 3.91 2.92 4.73
N PRO A 102 4.86 1.98 4.56
CA PRO A 102 4.99 1.23 3.31
C PRO A 102 3.74 0.42 2.96
N LEU A 103 3.10 -0.25 3.94
CA LEU A 103 1.87 -1.01 3.69
C LEU A 103 0.70 -0.09 3.30
N ILE A 104 0.66 1.10 3.91
CA ILE A 104 -0.29 2.15 3.57
C ILE A 104 -0.08 2.60 2.11
N LEU A 105 1.15 2.89 1.70
CA LEU A 105 1.48 3.30 0.33
C LEU A 105 1.12 2.21 -0.68
N ILE A 106 1.47 0.95 -0.39
CA ILE A 106 1.12 -0.20 -1.23
C ILE A 106 -0.41 -0.32 -1.39
N SER A 107 -1.16 -0.18 -0.29
CA SER A 107 -2.64 -0.18 -0.32
C SER A 107 -3.18 0.88 -1.29
N ARG A 108 -2.65 2.11 -1.22
CA ARG A 108 -3.05 3.20 -2.11
C ARG A 108 -2.70 2.96 -3.56
N TYR A 109 -1.53 2.40 -3.82
CA TYR A 109 -1.16 2.02 -5.17
C TYR A 109 -2.10 0.95 -5.75
N ILE A 110 -2.50 -0.04 -4.95
CA ILE A 110 -3.46 -1.08 -5.38
C ILE A 110 -4.83 -0.47 -5.67
N GLU A 111 -5.30 0.45 -4.83
CA GLU A 111 -6.55 1.18 -5.08
C GLU A 111 -6.48 2.00 -6.37
N ARG A 112 -5.33 2.65 -6.65
CA ARG A 112 -5.10 3.35 -7.93
C ARG A 112 -5.20 2.39 -9.10
N LEU A 113 -4.59 1.20 -9.03
CA LEU A 113 -4.73 0.18 -10.08
C LEU A 113 -6.19 -0.17 -10.34
N SER A 114 -7.03 -0.23 -9.30
CA SER A 114 -8.46 -0.46 -9.44
C SER A 114 -9.21 0.71 -10.07
N ALA A 115 -8.84 1.94 -9.75
CA ALA A 115 -9.39 3.12 -10.39
C ALA A 115 -9.04 3.17 -11.89
N ASP A 116 -7.79 2.89 -12.24
CA ASP A 116 -7.26 3.01 -13.60
C ASP A 116 -7.67 1.84 -14.52
N HIS A 117 -7.77 0.63 -13.95
CA HIS A 117 -7.92 -0.60 -14.74
C HIS A 117 -9.23 -1.36 -14.48
N GLY A 118 -10.12 -0.86 -13.62
CA GLY A 118 -11.38 -1.53 -13.29
C GLY A 118 -11.16 -2.90 -12.65
N GLY A 119 -11.78 -3.96 -13.17
CA GLY A 119 -11.58 -5.33 -12.65
C GLY A 119 -12.26 -5.57 -11.30
N THR A 120 -11.64 -6.34 -10.43
CA THR A 120 -12.13 -6.61 -9.06
C THR A 120 -11.21 -5.96 -8.04
N HIS A 121 -11.80 -5.19 -7.13
CA HIS A 121 -11.13 -4.64 -5.96
C HIS A 121 -11.68 -5.28 -4.69
N ARG A 122 -10.82 -5.69 -3.76
CA ARG A 122 -11.21 -6.16 -2.42
C ARG A 122 -10.36 -5.48 -1.37
N ALA A 123 -10.98 -4.92 -0.34
CA ALA A 123 -10.25 -4.33 0.78
C ALA A 123 -10.92 -4.62 2.12
N SER A 124 -10.12 -4.90 3.15
CA SER A 124 -10.62 -4.97 4.53
C SER A 124 -10.48 -3.65 5.28
N PHE A 125 -11.42 -3.45 6.18
CA PHE A 125 -11.41 -2.45 7.22
C PHE A 125 -11.76 -3.15 8.52
N GLN A 126 -11.07 -2.81 9.61
CA GLN A 126 -11.43 -3.33 10.94
C GLN A 126 -12.91 -3.02 11.26
N ARG A 127 -13.33 -1.81 10.91
CA ARG A 127 -14.73 -1.35 10.97
C ARG A 127 -15.04 -0.56 9.72
N LEU A 128 -16.22 -0.75 9.12
CA LEU A 128 -16.56 -0.09 7.87
C LEU A 128 -16.63 1.44 8.00
N SER A 129 -16.94 1.95 9.19
CA SER A 129 -16.93 3.39 9.48
C SER A 129 -15.58 4.06 9.23
N ARG A 130 -14.47 3.30 9.29
CA ARG A 130 -13.12 3.80 8.98
C ARG A 130 -12.98 4.38 7.59
N ILE A 131 -13.84 3.98 6.64
CA ILE A 131 -13.88 4.59 5.31
C ILE A 131 -14.16 6.10 5.39
N ARG A 132 -14.93 6.55 6.38
CA ARG A 132 -15.34 7.96 6.56
C ARG A 132 -14.48 8.70 7.59
N ASP A 133 -13.70 8.01 8.40
CA ASP A 133 -12.86 8.66 9.43
C ASP A 133 -11.81 9.60 8.81
N GLU A 134 -11.41 9.31 7.57
CA GLU A 134 -10.37 10.00 6.82
C GLU A 134 -10.90 10.46 5.46
N ARG A 135 -10.78 11.76 5.17
CA ARG A 135 -11.33 12.38 3.94
C ARG A 135 -10.77 11.74 2.67
N GLY A 136 -9.49 11.38 2.65
CA GLY A 136 -8.89 10.68 1.52
C GLY A 136 -9.48 9.32 1.29
N THR A 137 -9.62 8.53 2.35
CA THR A 137 -10.22 7.21 2.27
C THR A 137 -11.64 7.31 1.75
N GLU A 138 -12.43 8.26 2.26
CA GLU A 138 -13.80 8.47 1.78
C GLU A 138 -13.83 8.83 0.29
N ASN A 139 -12.92 9.72 -0.15
CA ASN A 139 -12.80 10.13 -1.55
C ASN A 139 -12.44 8.95 -2.45
N VAL A 140 -11.46 8.14 -2.05
CA VAL A 140 -11.03 6.94 -2.79
C VAL A 140 -12.21 5.99 -2.98
N TYR A 141 -12.90 5.61 -1.91
CA TYR A 141 -13.99 4.62 -2.00
C TYR A 141 -15.27 5.17 -2.65
N ARG A 142 -15.45 6.49 -2.65
CA ARG A 142 -16.47 7.16 -3.48
C ARG A 142 -16.13 7.08 -4.97
N THR A 143 -14.87 7.33 -5.34
CA THR A 143 -14.39 7.18 -6.72
C THR A 143 -14.52 5.73 -7.18
N LEU A 144 -14.00 4.78 -6.40
CA LEU A 144 -14.10 3.35 -6.70
C LEU A 144 -15.56 2.88 -6.78
N GLY A 145 -16.41 3.30 -5.84
CA GLY A 145 -17.83 2.94 -5.80
C GLY A 145 -18.68 3.50 -6.95
N THR A 146 -18.13 4.40 -7.78
CA THR A 146 -18.76 4.94 -8.99
C THR A 146 -17.96 4.67 -10.26
N GLY A 147 -16.81 3.99 -10.14
CA GLY A 147 -15.88 3.64 -11.22
C GLY A 147 -16.14 2.27 -11.86
N ALA A 148 -15.20 1.84 -12.71
CA ALA A 148 -15.35 0.61 -13.49
C ALA A 148 -15.04 -0.68 -12.70
N ALA A 149 -14.42 -0.57 -11.53
CA ALA A 149 -14.10 -1.73 -10.70
C ALA A 149 -15.34 -2.31 -10.01
N ASP A 150 -15.35 -3.63 -9.84
CA ASP A 150 -16.24 -4.35 -8.95
C ASP A 150 -15.64 -4.37 -7.54
N VAL A 151 -16.14 -3.49 -6.67
CA VAL A 151 -15.50 -3.15 -5.40
C VAL A 151 -16.19 -3.87 -4.25
N HIS A 152 -15.42 -4.67 -3.53
CA HIS A 152 -15.84 -5.37 -2.32
C HIS A 152 -15.11 -4.81 -1.11
N VAL A 153 -15.85 -4.43 -0.07
CA VAL A 153 -15.26 -3.99 1.20
C VAL A 153 -15.72 -4.89 2.33
N TYR A 154 -14.77 -5.21 3.22
CA TYR A 154 -14.94 -6.16 4.30
C TYR A 154 -14.76 -5.46 5.63
N GLY A 155 -15.53 -5.83 6.66
CA GLY A 155 -15.35 -5.28 7.99
C GLY A 155 -16.55 -5.38 8.90
N VAL A 156 -16.38 -4.96 10.16
CA VAL A 156 -17.49 -4.90 11.12
C VAL A 156 -18.58 -3.93 10.64
N PRO A 157 -19.88 -4.32 10.65
CA PRO A 157 -20.98 -3.55 10.06
C PRO A 157 -21.44 -2.37 10.94
N ASP A 158 -20.59 -1.35 11.09
CA ASP A 158 -20.92 -0.11 11.82
C ASP A 158 -21.18 1.10 10.91
N TRP A 159 -21.21 0.87 9.59
CA TRP A 159 -21.52 1.88 8.58
C TRP A 159 -22.13 1.25 7.32
N LEU A 160 -22.96 2.03 6.63
CA LEU A 160 -23.52 1.67 5.33
C LEU A 160 -23.14 2.74 4.29
N PRO A 161 -22.81 2.32 3.05
CA PRO A 161 -22.45 3.25 2.00
C PRO A 161 -23.62 4.16 1.59
N PRO A 162 -23.34 5.38 1.08
CA PRO A 162 -24.38 6.27 0.58
C PRO A 162 -25.23 5.62 -0.53
N ARG A 163 -26.49 6.04 -0.62
CA ARG A 163 -27.38 5.58 -1.70
C ARG A 163 -26.76 5.88 -3.07
N GLY A 164 -26.77 4.87 -3.95
CA GLY A 164 -26.19 4.97 -5.30
C GLY A 164 -24.72 4.51 -5.39
N SER A 165 -24.07 4.23 -4.27
CA SER A 165 -22.77 3.56 -4.26
C SER A 165 -22.88 2.12 -4.77
N ARG A 166 -21.92 1.68 -5.59
CA ARG A 166 -21.81 0.29 -6.06
C ARG A 166 -20.91 -0.59 -5.18
N LEU A 167 -20.48 -0.09 -4.02
CA LEU A 167 -19.68 -0.87 -3.06
C LEU A 167 -20.48 -2.10 -2.57
N LYS A 168 -19.89 -3.28 -2.71
CA LYS A 168 -20.42 -4.54 -2.15
C LYS A 168 -19.85 -4.74 -0.76
N ILE A 169 -20.72 -4.72 0.25
CA ILE A 169 -20.34 -4.89 1.64
C ILE A 169 -20.34 -6.37 2.02
N HIS A 170 -19.23 -6.84 2.61
CA HIS A 170 -19.07 -8.17 3.21
C HIS A 170 -18.80 -7.96 4.70
N ALA A 171 -19.85 -8.02 5.50
CA ALA A 171 -19.74 -7.63 6.90
C ALA A 171 -20.22 -8.74 7.82
N GLY A 172 -19.50 -8.90 8.93
CA GLY A 172 -19.80 -9.88 9.95
C GLY A 172 -19.03 -9.62 11.23
N TYR A 173 -19.29 -10.47 12.21
CA TYR A 173 -18.59 -10.52 13.50
C TYR A 173 -17.91 -11.87 13.73
N ALA A 174 -18.16 -12.84 12.86
CA ALA A 174 -17.62 -14.21 12.98
C ALA A 174 -16.22 -14.35 12.35
N VAL A 175 -15.80 -13.33 11.61
CA VAL A 175 -14.55 -13.28 10.87
C VAL A 175 -13.65 -12.26 11.56
N ASP A 176 -12.36 -12.58 11.59
CA ASP A 176 -11.35 -11.74 12.19
C ASP A 176 -10.95 -10.55 11.28
N HIS A 177 -11.91 -9.65 11.07
CA HIS A 177 -11.69 -8.40 10.34
C HIS A 177 -10.77 -7.45 11.12
N GLU A 178 -10.68 -7.57 12.44
CA GLU A 178 -9.93 -6.67 13.30
C GLU A 178 -8.41 -6.92 13.20
N HIS A 179 -8.01 -8.19 13.00
CA HIS A 179 -6.61 -8.61 12.90
C HIS A 179 -6.15 -8.92 11.47
N THR A 180 -6.96 -8.61 10.45
CA THR A 180 -6.63 -8.84 9.03
C THR A 180 -6.70 -7.56 8.19
N TRP A 181 -5.60 -7.23 7.52
CA TRP A 181 -5.51 -6.17 6.53
C TRP A 181 -5.23 -6.79 5.16
N PHE A 182 -6.16 -6.67 4.22
CA PHE A 182 -5.87 -6.94 2.82
C PHE A 182 -6.36 -5.83 1.90
N VAL A 183 -5.65 -5.65 0.80
CA VAL A 183 -6.09 -4.86 -0.34
C VAL A 183 -5.67 -5.59 -1.61
N LEU A 184 -6.59 -5.84 -2.52
CA LEU A 184 -6.38 -6.65 -3.70
C LEU A 184 -7.02 -5.99 -4.91
N HIS A 185 -6.28 -5.99 -6.01
CA HIS A 185 -6.75 -5.64 -7.34
C HIS A 185 -6.47 -6.78 -8.31
N ARG A 186 -7.46 -7.14 -9.11
CA ARG A 186 -7.29 -8.09 -10.21
C ARG A 186 -8.07 -7.65 -11.44
N SER A 187 -7.35 -7.43 -12.54
CA SER A 187 -7.91 -7.28 -13.88
C SER A 187 -7.16 -8.18 -14.87
N GLU A 188 -7.54 -8.12 -16.14
CA GLU A 188 -6.77 -8.78 -17.21
C GLU A 188 -5.38 -8.15 -17.35
N ALA A 189 -5.26 -6.82 -17.20
CA ALA A 189 -4.02 -6.09 -17.43
C ALA A 189 -3.06 -6.06 -16.24
N ARG A 190 -3.58 -6.01 -15.01
CA ARG A 190 -2.79 -5.83 -13.78
C ARG A 190 -3.36 -6.64 -12.62
N THR A 191 -2.47 -7.11 -11.76
CA THR A 191 -2.77 -7.86 -10.53
C THR A 191 -1.89 -7.32 -9.44
N ALA A 192 -2.44 -7.13 -8.24
CA ALA A 192 -1.69 -6.80 -7.05
C ALA A 192 -2.47 -7.21 -5.80
N ALA A 193 -1.80 -7.75 -4.80
CA ALA A 193 -2.41 -8.00 -3.51
C ALA A 193 -1.44 -7.67 -2.38
N LEU A 194 -1.95 -7.08 -1.32
CA LEU A 194 -1.33 -6.96 -0.02
C LEU A 194 -2.19 -7.75 0.97
N VAL A 195 -1.54 -8.55 1.81
CA VAL A 195 -2.17 -9.19 2.97
C VAL A 195 -1.24 -8.99 4.16
N ALA A 196 -1.79 -8.58 5.29
CA ALA A 196 -1.10 -8.50 6.56
C ALA A 196 -1.99 -9.00 7.69
N ILE A 197 -1.39 -9.72 8.63
CA ILE A 197 -2.03 -10.26 9.82
C ILE A 197 -1.40 -9.64 11.05
N GLU A 198 -2.22 -9.31 12.04
CA GLU A 198 -1.75 -8.84 13.33
C GLU A 198 -1.24 -10.04 14.15
N VAL A 199 0.02 -9.99 14.55
CA VAL A 199 0.68 -11.06 15.33
C VAL A 199 0.81 -10.71 16.82
N ASP A 200 0.78 -9.42 17.12
CA ASP A 200 0.78 -8.83 18.47
C ASP A 200 0.06 -7.48 18.40
N PRO A 201 -0.38 -6.87 19.53
CA PRO A 201 -1.08 -5.59 19.49
C PRO A 201 -0.31 -4.52 18.71
N ASN A 202 -0.90 -4.05 17.61
CA ASN A 202 -0.32 -3.14 16.63
C ASN A 202 0.95 -3.63 15.91
N GLU A 203 1.31 -4.91 15.96
CA GLU A 203 2.43 -5.52 15.24
C GLU A 203 1.93 -6.50 14.16
N TRP A 204 2.42 -6.33 12.94
CA TRP A 204 1.83 -6.92 11.74
C TRP A 204 2.89 -7.62 10.90
N LEU A 205 2.56 -8.82 10.43
CA LEU A 205 3.28 -9.52 9.38
C LEU A 205 2.54 -9.35 8.06
N GLY A 206 3.15 -8.64 7.12
CA GLY A 206 2.60 -8.34 5.81
C GLY A 206 3.37 -8.98 4.67
N ALA A 207 2.71 -9.25 3.56
CA ALA A 207 3.35 -9.58 2.29
C ALA A 207 2.51 -9.00 1.15
N TRP A 208 3.17 -8.61 0.08
CA TRP A 208 2.48 -8.10 -1.11
C TRP A 208 3.12 -8.65 -2.38
N THR A 209 2.32 -8.77 -3.43
CA THR A 209 2.75 -9.40 -4.68
C THR A 209 2.01 -8.85 -5.89
N PHE A 210 2.66 -8.87 -7.04
CA PHE A 210 2.03 -8.67 -8.35
C PHE A 210 1.69 -9.98 -9.06
N ASP A 211 2.21 -11.10 -8.56
CA ASP A 211 2.08 -12.41 -9.21
C ASP A 211 0.61 -12.83 -9.32
N ARG A 212 0.15 -13.10 -10.54
CA ARG A 212 -1.27 -13.38 -10.82
C ARG A 212 -1.76 -14.64 -10.12
N GLU A 213 -0.92 -15.68 -10.06
CA GLU A 213 -1.31 -16.95 -9.46
C GLU A 213 -1.50 -16.77 -7.95
N ARG A 214 -0.55 -16.09 -7.28
CA ARG A 214 -0.65 -15.75 -5.86
C ARG A 214 -1.82 -14.82 -5.56
N VAL A 215 -2.05 -13.78 -6.36
CA VAL A 215 -3.21 -12.88 -6.21
C VAL A 215 -4.52 -13.66 -6.34
N THR A 216 -4.60 -14.62 -7.27
CA THR A 216 -5.79 -15.46 -7.46
C THR A 216 -6.02 -16.38 -6.26
N ALA A 217 -4.95 -16.99 -5.72
CA ALA A 217 -5.03 -17.80 -4.51
C ALA A 217 -5.49 -16.98 -3.30
N ILE A 218 -4.91 -15.79 -3.08
CA ILE A 218 -5.32 -14.87 -2.01
C ILE A 218 -6.79 -14.49 -2.16
N GLU A 219 -7.26 -14.17 -3.38
CA GLU A 219 -8.67 -13.84 -3.58
C GLU A 219 -9.60 -15.02 -3.24
N ALA A 220 -9.20 -16.26 -3.53
CA ALA A 220 -9.97 -17.44 -3.19
C ALA A 220 -10.12 -17.60 -1.67
N GLU A 221 -9.01 -17.48 -0.93
CA GLU A 221 -9.00 -17.51 0.55
C GLU A 221 -9.90 -16.41 1.14
N ILE A 222 -9.79 -15.18 0.62
CA ILE A 222 -10.65 -14.06 1.07
C ILE A 222 -12.13 -14.40 0.87
N LYS A 223 -12.52 -15.02 -0.24
CA LYS A 223 -13.93 -15.36 -0.52
C LYS A 223 -14.45 -16.53 0.32
N GLU A 224 -13.57 -17.43 0.72
CA GLU A 224 -13.94 -18.61 1.50
C GLU A 224 -14.11 -18.26 2.97
N TYR A 225 -13.22 -17.42 3.51
CA TYR A 225 -13.13 -17.19 4.95
C TYR A 225 -13.60 -15.81 5.41
N LEU A 226 -13.72 -14.82 4.51
CA LEU A 226 -14.03 -13.42 4.85
C LEU A 226 -15.28 -12.90 4.11
#